data_AF-A0A8S2WGI4-F1
#
_entry.id   AF-A0A8S2WGI4-F1
#
_cell.length_a   1.000
_cell.length_b   1.000
_cell.length_c   1.000
_cell.angle_alpha   90.00
_cell.angle_beta   90.00
_cell.angle_gamma   90.00
#
_symmetry.space_group_name_H-M   'P 1'
#
loop_
_entity.id
_entity.type
_entity.pdbx_description
1 polymer ?
#
loop_
_entity_poly.entity_id
_entity_poly.type
_entity_poly.pdbx_seq_one_letter_code
_entity_poly.pdbx_strand_id
1 'polypeptide(L)'
;MALYSAEDAKYLKRRIRGGQIDVHPTEKALIVNYSIEATVLDEYQNTMIGDKKDAQKIIRLKSLSPSTDIRALAKEVINRCKLIHPTKLVEVEQLLFYLQNRRDTNLTSEATPSDPQKPISDELEQPSIDSQINEIASLNDIDDYAEMLYENVPEKIKGSALILQLARNPDNLSEIIQKESVLNVLTRVYKEEWNQSIELAT
;
A
#
# COMPACT_ATOMS: atom_id res chain seq x y z
N MET A 1 -11.18 38.15 -24.51
CA MET A 1 -10.18 37.08 -24.75
C MET A 1 -8.82 37.75 -24.69
N ALA A 2 -8.16 37.74 -23.53
CA ALA A 2 -6.90 38.47 -23.34
C ALA A 2 -5.76 37.67 -24.00
N LEU A 3 -5.08 38.29 -24.97
CA LEU A 3 -3.87 37.79 -25.60
C LEU A 3 -2.70 38.15 -24.67
N TYR A 4 -2.23 37.20 -23.88
CA TYR A 4 -1.06 37.40 -23.02
C TYR A 4 0.21 37.31 -23.86
N SER A 5 1.00 38.37 -23.88
CA SER A 5 2.30 38.42 -24.55
C SER A 5 3.40 37.91 -23.59
N ALA A 6 4.44 37.27 -24.11
CA ALA A 6 5.52 36.70 -23.29
C ALA A 6 6.38 37.76 -22.55
N GLU A 7 6.18 39.05 -22.87
CA GLU A 7 6.93 40.19 -22.35
C GLU A 7 6.43 40.67 -20.96
N ASP A 8 5.23 40.27 -20.54
CA ASP A 8 4.59 40.70 -19.28
C ASP A 8 4.96 39.81 -18.06
N ALA A 9 5.75 38.75 -18.25
CA ALA A 9 6.12 37.82 -17.18
C ALA A 9 7.33 38.31 -16.37
N LYS A 10 7.11 38.82 -15.15
CA LYS A 10 8.18 39.43 -14.34
C LYS A 10 8.64 38.60 -13.14
N TYR A 11 7.76 37.81 -12.53
CA TYR A 11 8.10 37.03 -11.33
C TYR A 11 7.52 35.60 -11.34
N LEU A 12 8.31 34.64 -10.86
CA LEU A 12 7.87 33.25 -10.64
C LEU A 12 7.68 33.00 -9.13
N LYS A 13 6.46 32.69 -8.70
CA LYS A 13 6.15 32.28 -7.32
C LYS A 13 6.00 30.77 -7.25
N ARG A 14 6.90 30.11 -6.52
CA ARG A 14 6.84 28.67 -6.23
C ARG A 14 6.23 28.42 -4.85
N ARG A 15 5.17 27.62 -4.79
CA ARG A 15 4.59 27.11 -3.52
C ARG A 15 4.70 25.59 -3.51
N ILE A 16 4.94 25.03 -2.32
CA ILE A 16 4.95 23.58 -2.09
C ILE A 16 3.84 23.30 -1.08
N ARG A 17 2.90 22.43 -1.42
CA ARG A 17 1.89 21.95 -0.47
C ARG A 17 2.16 20.49 -0.15
N GLY A 18 2.36 20.19 1.13
CA GLY A 18 2.39 18.81 1.62
C GLY A 18 1.01 18.18 1.54
N GLY A 19 0.93 16.96 1.05
CA GLY A 19 -0.28 16.16 0.91
C GLY A 19 -0.36 15.03 1.96
N GLN A 20 -0.97 13.92 1.56
CA GLN A 20 -1.10 12.71 2.37
C GLN A 20 0.24 11.96 2.51
N ILE A 21 0.34 11.17 3.58
CA ILE A 21 1.49 10.32 3.87
C ILE A 21 0.98 8.89 3.91
N ASP A 22 1.59 8.02 3.11
CA ASP A 22 1.22 6.62 2.99
C ASP A 22 2.41 5.72 3.31
N VAL A 23 2.17 4.43 3.53
CA VAL A 23 3.23 3.42 3.68
C VAL A 23 3.55 2.78 2.33
N HIS A 24 4.82 2.49 2.08
CA HIS A 24 5.20 1.79 0.86
C HIS A 24 4.66 0.35 0.88
N PRO A 25 4.11 -0.17 -0.23
CA PRO A 25 3.49 -1.49 -0.27
C PRO A 25 4.47 -2.67 -0.14
N THR A 26 5.77 -2.46 -0.03
CA THR A 26 6.77 -3.56 -0.09
C THR A 26 8.00 -3.24 0.77
N GLU A 27 8.49 -2.00 0.72
CA GLU A 27 9.65 -1.58 1.51
C GLU A 27 9.25 -0.97 2.86
N LYS A 28 10.20 -0.94 3.81
CA LYS A 28 10.12 -0.10 5.01
C LYS A 28 10.35 1.37 4.64
N ALA A 29 9.35 1.97 4.01
CA ALA A 29 9.43 3.34 3.52
C ALA A 29 8.08 4.05 3.64
N LEU A 30 8.14 5.38 3.77
CA LEU A 30 6.97 6.26 3.74
C LEU A 30 6.91 6.96 2.38
N ILE A 31 5.70 7.12 1.83
CA ILE A 31 5.42 7.86 0.61
C ILE A 31 4.77 9.17 1.01
N VAL A 32 5.38 10.30 0.63
CA VAL A 32 4.85 11.64 0.90
C VAL A 32 4.38 12.24 -0.41
N ASN A 33 3.07 12.43 -0.53
CA ASN A 33 2.46 13.12 -1.66
C ASN A 33 2.63 14.63 -1.46
N TYR A 34 3.02 15.36 -2.50
CA TYR A 34 3.14 16.82 -2.46
C TYR A 34 2.84 17.44 -3.81
N SER A 35 2.41 18.70 -3.80
CA SER A 35 2.15 19.47 -5.01
C SER A 35 3.05 20.69 -5.08
N ILE A 36 3.59 20.96 -6.26
CA ILE A 36 4.34 22.17 -6.58
C ILE A 36 3.45 23.04 -7.45
N GLU A 37 3.10 24.22 -6.95
CA GLU A 37 2.39 25.26 -7.71
C GLU A 37 3.42 26.30 -8.15
N ALA A 38 3.53 26.51 -9.46
CA ALA A 38 4.37 27.53 -10.09
C ALA A 38 3.46 28.59 -10.72
N THR A 39 3.49 29.81 -10.20
CA THR A 39 2.63 30.90 -10.66
C THR A 39 3.47 32.02 -11.25
N VAL A 40 3.24 32.35 -12.53
CA VAL A 40 3.83 33.51 -13.20
C VAL A 40 2.99 34.73 -12.89
N LEU A 41 3.64 35.74 -12.33
CA LEU A 41 3.05 37.02 -11.94
C LEU A 41 3.50 38.12 -12.90
N ASP A 42 2.55 38.98 -13.25
CA ASP A 42 2.75 40.23 -13.99
C ASP A 42 3.36 41.33 -13.09
N GLU A 43 3.77 42.45 -13.69
CA GLU A 43 4.26 43.66 -13.03
C GLU A 43 3.32 44.17 -11.93
N TYR A 44 2.01 43.94 -12.09
CA TYR A 44 0.96 44.31 -11.14
C TYR A 44 0.65 43.22 -10.09
N GLN A 45 1.48 42.19 -9.95
CA GLN A 45 1.27 41.02 -9.08
C GLN A 45 0.01 40.18 -9.39
N ASN A 46 -0.56 40.35 -10.59
CA ASN A 46 -1.68 39.54 -11.06
C ASN A 46 -1.17 38.19 -11.58
N THR A 47 -1.96 37.14 -11.35
CA THR A 47 -1.62 35.77 -11.74
C THR A 47 -1.96 35.54 -13.22
N MET A 48 -0.95 35.34 -14.06
CA MET A 48 -1.13 35.19 -15.51
C MET A 48 -1.24 33.73 -15.91
N ILE A 49 -0.37 32.87 -15.37
CA ILE A 49 -0.27 31.44 -15.67
C ILE A 49 0.08 30.69 -14.38
N GLY A 50 -0.69 29.65 -14.06
CA GLY A 50 -0.43 28.77 -12.94
C GLY A 50 -0.29 27.34 -13.41
N ASP A 51 0.85 26.71 -13.15
CA ASP A 51 1.05 25.28 -13.35
C ASP A 51 1.07 24.58 -11.99
N LYS A 52 0.41 23.43 -11.90
CA LYS A 52 0.38 22.61 -10.69
C LYS A 52 0.84 21.21 -11.06
N LYS A 53 1.91 20.78 -10.39
CA LYS A 53 2.46 19.43 -10.55
C LYS A 53 2.39 18.66 -9.24
N ASP A 54 1.68 17.54 -9.28
CA ASP A 54 1.64 16.58 -8.19
C ASP A 54 2.83 15.60 -8.32
N ALA A 55 3.44 15.26 -7.20
CA ALA A 55 4.62 14.41 -7.13
C ALA A 55 4.66 13.64 -5.80
N GLN A 56 5.49 12.59 -5.77
CA GLN A 56 5.65 11.74 -4.59
C GLN A 56 7.13 11.69 -4.18
N LYS A 57 7.39 11.64 -2.88
CA LYS A 57 8.72 11.43 -2.31
C LYS A 57 8.72 10.19 -1.44
N ILE A 58 9.60 9.23 -1.77
CA ILE A 58 9.79 8.01 -0.98
C ILE A 58 10.89 8.25 0.06
N ILE A 59 10.58 7.97 1.32
CA ILE A 59 11.49 8.08 2.47
C ILE A 59 11.78 6.66 2.97
N ARG A 60 12.94 6.11 2.59
CA ARG A 60 13.39 4.79 3.03
C ARG A 60 13.93 4.83 4.46
N LEU A 61 13.41 3.97 5.32
CA LEU A 61 13.77 3.90 6.73
C LEU A 61 14.82 2.81 6.93
N LYS A 62 16.09 3.21 7.03
CA LYS A 62 17.23 2.27 7.16
C LYS A 62 17.33 1.59 8.53
N SER A 63 16.76 2.20 9.57
CA SER A 63 16.91 1.76 10.96
C SER A 63 15.60 1.29 11.59
N LEU A 64 14.59 0.90 10.80
CA LEU A 64 13.32 0.43 11.36
C LEU A 64 13.42 -1.06 11.74
N SER A 65 13.83 -1.31 12.99
CA SER A 65 13.86 -2.63 13.64
C SER A 65 12.70 -2.78 14.65
N PRO A 66 12.32 -4.00 15.08
CA PRO A 66 11.26 -4.19 16.09
C PRO A 66 11.57 -3.58 17.47
N SER A 67 12.83 -3.25 17.76
CA SER A 67 13.24 -2.59 18.99
C SER A 67 13.43 -1.07 18.85
N THR A 68 13.09 -0.51 17.69
CA THR A 68 13.31 0.91 17.39
C THR A 68 12.25 1.77 18.08
N ASP A 69 12.68 2.86 18.70
CA ASP A 69 11.77 3.88 19.24
C ASP A 69 11.11 4.66 18.11
N ILE A 70 9.84 4.37 17.86
CA ILE A 70 9.01 5.00 16.83
C ILE A 70 8.89 6.50 17.03
N ARG A 71 8.79 6.97 18.27
CA ARG A 71 8.61 8.40 18.58
C ARG A 71 9.86 9.21 18.24
N ALA A 72 11.03 8.68 18.58
CA ALA A 72 12.30 9.29 18.20
C ALA A 72 12.47 9.29 16.67
N LEU A 73 12.14 8.19 16.00
CA LEU A 73 12.24 8.06 14.55
C LEU A 73 11.28 9.00 13.81
N ALA A 74 10.03 9.14 14.28
CA ALA A 74 9.05 10.06 13.70
C ALA A 74 9.54 11.52 13.73
N LYS A 75 10.12 11.94 14.85
CA LYS A 75 10.73 13.27 15.00
C LYS A 75 11.91 13.45 14.04
N GLU A 76 12.76 12.44 13.89
CA GLU A 76 13.86 12.49 12.92
C GLU A 76 13.34 12.62 11.48
N VAL A 77 12.34 11.82 11.10
CA VAL A 77 11.74 11.87 9.76
C VAL A 77 11.19 13.25 9.43
N ILE A 78 10.48 13.88 10.36
CA ILE A 78 9.93 15.25 10.18
C ILE A 78 11.04 16.28 10.10
N ASN A 79 12.06 16.18 10.96
CA ASN A 79 13.21 17.09 10.91
C ASN A 79 13.99 16.98 9.60
N ARG A 80 14.12 15.77 9.05
CA ARG A 80 14.80 15.56 7.76
C ARG A 80 13.90 15.84 6.55
N CYS A 81 12.58 15.77 6.67
CA CYS A 81 11.65 15.94 5.56
C CYS A 81 10.73 17.16 5.74
N LYS A 82 11.15 18.30 5.17
CA LYS A 82 10.41 19.58 5.16
C LYS A 82 9.06 19.53 4.40
N LEU A 83 8.71 18.41 3.76
CA LEU A 83 7.42 18.22 3.09
C LEU A 83 6.32 17.80 4.07
N ILE A 84 6.69 17.26 5.22
CA ILE A 84 5.77 16.81 6.27
C ILE A 84 5.64 17.94 7.30
N HIS A 85 4.41 18.36 7.57
CA HIS A 85 4.13 19.36 8.61
C HIS A 85 4.24 18.72 10.01
N PRO A 86 4.82 19.41 11.02
CA PRO A 86 4.99 18.85 12.37
C PRO A 86 3.68 18.45 13.06
N THR A 87 2.54 19.02 12.67
CA THR A 87 1.21 18.61 13.16
C THR A 87 0.88 17.15 12.82
N LYS A 88 1.48 16.59 11.77
CA LYS A 88 1.29 15.20 11.32
C LYS A 88 2.18 14.19 12.05
N LEU A 89 2.77 14.56 13.19
CA LEU A 89 3.65 13.67 13.95
C LEU A 89 2.95 12.39 14.40
N VAL A 90 1.71 12.48 14.89
CA VAL A 90 0.93 11.31 15.32
C VAL A 90 0.64 10.37 14.13
N GLU A 91 0.30 10.94 12.97
CA GLU A 91 0.08 10.20 11.72
C GLU A 91 1.37 9.45 11.32
N VAL A 92 2.52 10.12 11.35
CA VAL A 92 3.81 9.47 11.06
C VAL A 92 4.16 8.38 12.08
N GLU A 93 3.92 8.59 13.37
CA GLU A 93 4.14 7.57 14.41
C GLU A 93 3.29 6.31 14.13
N GLN A 94 2.02 6.47 13.78
CA GLN A 94 1.13 5.35 13.46
C GLN A 94 1.60 4.58 12.22
N LEU A 95 1.99 5.29 11.15
CA LEU A 95 2.50 4.66 9.93
C LEU A 95 3.82 3.92 10.17
N LEU A 96 4.70 4.47 11.02
CA LEU A 96 5.93 3.82 11.43
C LEU A 96 5.68 2.58 12.30
N PHE A 97 4.74 2.65 13.24
CA PHE A 97 4.31 1.50 14.03
C PHE A 97 3.73 0.39 13.15
N TYR A 98 2.89 0.77 12.18
CA TYR A 98 2.36 -0.16 11.18
C TYR A 98 3.50 -0.82 10.39
N LEU A 99 4.47 -0.05 9.89
CA LEU A 99 5.63 -0.59 9.17
C LEU A 99 6.54 -1.48 10.05
N GLN A 100 6.60 -1.23 11.37
CA GLN A 100 7.38 -2.03 12.31
C GLN A 100 6.72 -3.39 12.59
N ASN A 101 5.40 -3.40 12.74
CA ASN A 101 4.62 -4.62 13.04
C ASN A 101 4.17 -5.36 11.78
N ARG A 102 4.39 -4.75 10.62
CA ARG A 102 4.23 -5.43 9.34
C ARG A 102 5.21 -6.58 9.31
N ARG A 103 4.68 -7.81 9.30
CA ARG A 103 5.48 -9.02 9.08
C ARG A 103 6.24 -8.83 7.77
N ASP A 104 7.56 -8.68 7.87
CA ASP A 104 8.46 -8.63 6.74
C ASP A 104 8.29 -9.96 6.00
N THR A 105 7.55 -9.96 4.89
CA THR A 105 7.44 -11.13 4.02
C THR A 105 8.74 -11.42 3.26
N ASN A 106 9.87 -10.81 3.65
CA ASN A 106 11.17 -11.04 3.07
C ASN A 106 12.27 -11.06 4.15
N LEU A 107 12.91 -12.24 4.25
CA LEU A 107 14.24 -12.51 4.79
C LEU A 107 14.36 -12.63 6.33
N THR A 108 14.02 -13.80 6.88
CA THR A 108 15.00 -14.78 7.39
C THR A 108 14.27 -15.96 8.05
N SER A 109 14.55 -17.15 7.54
CA SER A 109 14.23 -18.42 8.19
C SER A 109 15.08 -18.54 9.45
N GLU A 110 14.45 -18.63 10.62
CA GLU A 110 14.94 -19.45 11.72
C GLU A 110 13.73 -19.97 12.50
N ALA A 111 13.63 -21.29 12.53
CA ALA A 111 12.57 -22.03 13.17
C ALA A 111 12.69 -21.94 14.69
N THR A 112 11.59 -21.57 15.37
CA THR A 112 11.22 -22.14 16.68
C THR A 112 9.70 -22.19 16.81
N PRO A 113 9.08 -23.36 17.04
CA PRO A 113 7.66 -23.48 17.34
C PRO A 113 7.45 -23.50 18.86
N SER A 114 6.63 -22.60 19.41
CA SER A 114 5.91 -22.86 20.68
C SER A 114 5.00 -21.68 21.10
N ASP A 115 3.71 -21.95 20.91
CA ASP A 115 2.56 -21.69 21.80
C ASP A 115 1.87 -20.31 21.97
N PRO A 116 0.53 -20.35 22.22
CA PRO A 116 -0.42 -19.27 21.98
C PRO A 116 -0.88 -18.58 23.27
N GLN A 117 -1.33 -17.33 23.18
CA GLN A 117 -2.40 -16.81 24.03
C GLN A 117 -3.00 -15.49 23.50
N LYS A 118 -4.31 -15.55 23.21
CA LYS A 118 -5.28 -14.45 22.98
C LYS A 118 -5.43 -13.55 24.23
N PRO A 119 -5.96 -12.31 24.15
CA PRO A 119 -7.43 -12.06 24.08
C PRO A 119 -7.80 -10.99 23.03
N ILE A 120 -8.78 -11.20 22.13
CA ILE A 120 -10.22 -10.91 22.27
C ILE A 120 -10.50 -9.49 22.79
N SER A 121 -10.80 -8.59 21.84
CA SER A 121 -11.73 -7.48 22.04
C SER A 121 -12.52 -7.30 20.75
N ASP A 122 -13.82 -7.56 20.86
CA ASP A 122 -14.87 -7.33 19.86
C ASP A 122 -14.85 -5.89 19.34
N GLU A 123 -14.74 -5.70 18.03
CA GLU A 123 -15.50 -4.68 17.27
C GLU A 123 -15.26 -4.84 15.76
N LEU A 124 -16.26 -5.42 15.06
CA LEU A 124 -16.56 -5.25 13.63
C LEU A 124 -15.45 -5.56 12.61
N GLU A 125 -14.68 -6.62 12.82
CA GLU A 125 -13.79 -7.14 11.77
C GLU A 125 -14.56 -8.09 10.85
N GLN A 126 -14.73 -7.71 9.57
CA GLN A 126 -14.72 -8.73 8.53
C GLN A 126 -13.43 -9.53 8.75
N PRO A 127 -13.49 -10.85 9.01
CA PRO A 127 -12.29 -11.62 9.28
C PRO A 127 -11.43 -11.51 8.03
N SER A 128 -10.36 -10.72 8.14
CA SER A 128 -9.35 -10.63 7.09
C SER A 128 -8.80 -12.03 6.94
N ILE A 129 -9.12 -12.70 5.84
CA ILE A 129 -8.73 -14.08 5.54
C ILE A 129 -7.20 -14.24 5.68
N ASP A 130 -6.47 -13.14 5.47
CA ASP A 130 -5.04 -12.91 5.74
C ASP A 130 -4.57 -13.38 7.13
N SER A 131 -5.42 -13.38 8.16
CA SER A 131 -5.02 -13.70 9.53
C SER A 131 -4.83 -15.20 9.81
N GLN A 132 -5.34 -16.09 8.95
CA GLN A 132 -5.28 -17.55 9.16
C GLN A 132 -4.20 -18.26 8.32
N ILE A 133 -3.61 -17.58 7.33
CA ILE A 133 -2.67 -18.20 6.40
C ILE A 133 -1.27 -17.65 6.71
N ASN A 134 -0.54 -18.37 7.56
CA ASN A 134 0.87 -18.07 7.88
C ASN A 134 1.85 -18.48 6.76
N GLU A 135 1.34 -18.91 5.60
CA GLU A 135 2.12 -19.42 4.48
C GLU A 135 2.40 -18.29 3.48
N ILE A 136 3.65 -18.16 3.04
CA ILE A 136 4.05 -17.10 2.11
C ILE A 136 3.83 -17.60 0.69
N ALA A 137 2.96 -16.91 -0.06
CA ALA A 137 2.70 -17.26 -1.45
C ALA A 137 3.92 -17.00 -2.35
N SER A 138 4.25 -18.00 -3.18
CA SER A 138 5.37 -18.01 -4.13
C SER A 138 4.84 -18.25 -5.53
N LEU A 139 5.40 -17.56 -6.53
CA LEU A 139 4.95 -17.68 -7.93
C LEU A 139 5.26 -19.07 -8.51
N ASN A 140 6.24 -19.79 -7.94
CA ASN A 140 6.61 -21.13 -8.39
C ASN A 140 5.49 -22.14 -8.11
N ASP A 141 4.69 -21.91 -7.08
CA ASP A 141 3.69 -22.84 -6.55
C ASP A 141 2.26 -22.40 -6.93
N ILE A 142 2.13 -21.46 -7.87
CA ILE A 142 0.83 -20.92 -8.30
C ILE A 142 -0.07 -21.98 -8.93
N ASP A 143 0.50 -22.99 -9.58
CA ASP A 143 -0.25 -24.10 -10.14
C ASP A 143 -0.82 -24.99 -9.02
N ASP A 144 -0.07 -25.18 -7.93
CA ASP A 144 -0.55 -25.87 -6.73
C ASP A 144 -1.68 -25.08 -6.05
N TYR A 145 -1.56 -23.74 -5.97
CA TYR A 145 -2.63 -22.88 -5.44
C TYR A 145 -3.90 -22.94 -6.29
N ALA A 146 -3.75 -23.10 -7.62
CA ALA A 146 -4.88 -23.30 -8.51
C ALA A 146 -5.49 -24.70 -8.36
N GLU A 147 -4.70 -25.72 -8.00
CA GLU A 147 -5.23 -27.05 -7.68
C GLU A 147 -6.07 -27.03 -6.39
N MET A 148 -5.66 -26.27 -5.37
CA MET A 148 -6.44 -26.08 -4.13
C MET A 148 -7.84 -25.52 -4.37
N LEU A 149 -8.06 -24.82 -5.49
CA LEU A 149 -9.37 -24.28 -5.88
C LEU A 149 -10.35 -25.36 -6.38
N TYR A 150 -9.88 -26.56 -6.69
CA TYR A 150 -10.73 -27.71 -7.05
C TYR A 150 -11.12 -28.59 -5.87
N GLU A 151 -10.48 -28.38 -4.73
CA GLU A 151 -10.68 -29.18 -3.53
C GLU A 151 -11.84 -28.64 -2.67
N ASN A 152 -11.80 -28.87 -1.35
CA ASN A 152 -12.88 -28.51 -0.44
C ASN A 152 -12.89 -27.00 -0.15
N VAL A 153 -14.02 -26.49 0.34
CA VAL A 153 -14.20 -25.08 0.75
C VAL A 153 -13.01 -24.49 1.54
N PRO A 154 -12.43 -25.15 2.57
CA PRO A 154 -11.27 -24.60 3.27
C PRO A 154 -10.01 -24.48 2.39
N GLU A 155 -9.78 -25.42 1.47
CA GLU A 155 -8.66 -25.39 0.54
C GLU A 155 -8.87 -24.32 -0.54
N LYS A 156 -10.11 -24.15 -1.03
CA LYS A 156 -10.46 -23.04 -1.95
C LYS A 156 -10.20 -21.67 -1.34
N ILE A 157 -10.59 -21.48 -0.07
CA ILE A 157 -10.33 -20.23 0.67
C ILE A 157 -8.83 -19.99 0.77
N LYS A 158 -8.06 -21.04 1.10
CA LYS A 158 -6.60 -20.96 1.24
C LYS A 158 -5.91 -20.67 -0.09
N GLY A 159 -6.24 -21.38 -1.17
CA GLY A 159 -5.70 -21.16 -2.51
C GLY A 159 -6.03 -19.76 -3.03
N SER A 160 -7.27 -19.30 -2.86
CA SER A 160 -7.69 -17.95 -3.26
C SER A 160 -6.91 -16.85 -2.54
N ALA A 161 -6.66 -17.03 -1.24
CA ALA A 161 -5.90 -16.07 -0.45
C ALA A 161 -4.41 -16.04 -0.81
N LEU A 162 -3.79 -17.19 -1.11
CA LEU A 162 -2.41 -17.25 -1.60
C LEU A 162 -2.26 -16.59 -2.98
N ILE A 163 -3.22 -16.80 -3.88
CA ILE A 163 -3.24 -16.11 -5.18
C ILE A 163 -3.43 -14.60 -4.99
N LEU A 164 -4.31 -14.17 -4.07
CA LEU A 164 -4.50 -12.76 -3.73
C LEU A 164 -3.23 -12.13 -3.16
N GLN A 165 -2.49 -12.86 -2.34
CA GLN A 165 -1.20 -12.40 -1.81
C GLN A 165 -0.19 -12.14 -2.93
N LEU A 166 -0.14 -13.01 -3.96
CA LEU A 166 0.71 -12.79 -5.13
C LEU A 166 0.25 -11.57 -5.94
N ALA A 167 -1.06 -11.42 -6.13
CA ALA A 167 -1.67 -10.33 -6.91
C ALA A 167 -1.47 -8.93 -6.28
N ARG A 168 -1.10 -8.85 -5.00
CA ARG A 168 -0.80 -7.58 -4.31
C ARG A 168 0.46 -6.90 -4.85
N ASN A 169 1.33 -7.64 -5.53
CA ASN A 169 2.52 -7.11 -6.20
C ASN A 169 2.25 -6.93 -7.71
N PRO A 170 2.36 -5.71 -8.29
CA PRO A 170 2.07 -5.47 -9.70
C PRO A 170 2.98 -6.26 -10.66
N ASP A 171 4.21 -6.58 -10.27
CA ASP A 171 5.11 -7.38 -11.10
C ASP A 171 4.61 -8.81 -11.26
N ASN A 172 4.07 -9.40 -10.17
CA ASN A 172 3.50 -10.74 -10.17
C ASN A 172 2.21 -10.81 -10.99
N LEU A 173 1.44 -9.71 -11.10
CA LEU A 173 0.22 -9.68 -11.92
C LEU A 173 0.51 -9.99 -13.39
N SER A 174 1.64 -9.51 -13.92
CA SER A 174 2.05 -9.78 -15.30
C SER A 174 2.27 -11.27 -15.56
N GLU A 175 2.76 -12.00 -14.55
CA GLU A 175 2.98 -13.45 -14.60
C GLU A 175 1.70 -14.24 -14.35
N ILE A 176 0.86 -13.80 -13.40
CA ILE A 176 -0.45 -14.43 -13.11
C ILE A 176 -1.36 -14.36 -14.34
N ILE A 177 -1.38 -13.22 -15.05
CA ILE A 177 -2.21 -13.04 -16.25
C ILE A 177 -1.76 -13.94 -17.40
N GLN A 178 -0.47 -14.24 -17.50
CA GLN A 178 0.05 -15.18 -18.52
C GLN A 178 -0.37 -16.63 -18.24
N LYS A 179 -0.69 -16.97 -16.98
CA LYS A 179 -1.20 -18.29 -16.61
C LYS A 179 -2.72 -18.36 -16.76
N GLU A 180 -3.16 -18.63 -17.99
CA GLU A 180 -4.58 -18.79 -18.32
C GLU A 180 -5.28 -19.88 -17.49
N SER A 181 -4.55 -20.91 -17.06
CA SER A 181 -5.08 -21.97 -16.18
C SER A 181 -5.68 -21.40 -14.90
N VAL A 182 -4.91 -20.58 -14.17
CA VAL A 182 -5.29 -19.98 -12.89
C VAL A 182 -6.51 -19.07 -13.04
N LEU A 183 -6.52 -18.23 -14.09
CA LEU A 183 -7.64 -17.35 -14.41
C LEU A 183 -8.92 -18.12 -14.72
N ASN A 184 -8.81 -19.23 -15.47
CA ASN A 184 -9.94 -20.08 -15.80
C ASN A 184 -10.51 -20.77 -14.54
N VAL A 185 -9.65 -21.24 -13.64
CA VAL A 185 -10.07 -21.86 -12.37
C VAL A 185 -10.80 -20.84 -11.50
N LEU A 186 -10.20 -19.66 -11.28
CA LEU A 186 -10.81 -18.59 -10.47
C LEU A 186 -12.17 -18.16 -11.02
N THR A 187 -12.26 -17.95 -12.34
CA THR A 187 -13.52 -17.55 -13.00
C THR A 187 -14.61 -18.60 -12.80
N ARG A 188 -14.26 -19.88 -12.84
CA ARG A 188 -15.20 -20.97 -12.63
C ARG A 188 -15.64 -21.06 -11.17
N VAL A 189 -14.71 -21.02 -10.22
CA VAL A 189 -15.03 -21.02 -8.78
C VAL A 189 -15.93 -19.84 -8.41
N TYR A 190 -15.64 -18.64 -8.90
CA TYR A 190 -16.50 -17.47 -8.66
C TYR A 190 -17.93 -17.67 -9.19
N LYS A 191 -18.11 -18.33 -10.34
CA LYS A 191 -19.44 -18.63 -10.89
C LYS A 191 -20.19 -19.69 -10.09
N GLU A 192 -19.49 -20.72 -9.63
CA GLU A 192 -20.08 -21.81 -8.84
C GLU A 192 -20.50 -21.31 -7.44
N GLU A 193 -19.64 -20.55 -6.76
CA GLU A 193 -19.90 -20.02 -5.42
C GLU A 193 -20.91 -18.85 -5.43
N TRP A 194 -20.99 -18.07 -6.52
CA TRP A 194 -22.05 -17.08 -6.72
C TRP A 194 -23.43 -17.72 -6.81
N ASN A 195 -23.54 -18.87 -7.51
CA ASN A 195 -24.79 -19.62 -7.60
C ASN A 195 -25.17 -20.24 -6.26
N GLN A 196 -24.21 -20.78 -5.49
CA GLN A 196 -24.48 -21.33 -4.16
C GLN A 196 -24.84 -20.25 -3.10
N SER A 197 -24.19 -19.08 -3.13
CA SER A 197 -24.46 -18.00 -2.17
C SER A 197 -25.87 -17.40 -2.31
N ILE A 198 -26.51 -17.53 -3.47
CA ILE A 198 -27.90 -17.16 -3.71
C ILE A 198 -28.88 -18.25 -3.25
N GLU A 199 -28.55 -19.52 -3.44
CA GLU A 199 -29.42 -20.64 -2.99
C GLU A 199 -29.44 -20.82 -1.46
N LEU A 200 -28.40 -20.37 -0.75
CA LEU A 200 -28.33 -20.40 0.72
C LEU A 200 -29.00 -19.18 1.40
N ALA A 201 -29.51 -18.22 0.65
CA ALA A 201 -30.11 -16.98 1.19
C ALA A 201 -31.63 -17.09 1.48
N THR A 202 -32.20 -18.30 1.56
CA THR A 202 -33.60 -18.55 1.95
C THR A 202 -33.73 -19.12 3.35
#